data_AF-A0A845DID4-F1
#
_entry.id   AF-A0A845DID4-F1
#
_cell.length_a   1.000
_cell.length_b   1.000
_cell.length_c   1.000
_cell.angle_alpha   90.00
_cell.angle_beta   90.00
_cell.angle_gamma   90.00
#
_symmetry.space_group_name_H-M   'P 1'
#
loop_
_entity.id
_entity.type
_entity.pdbx_description
1 polymer ?
#
loop_
_entity_poly.entity_id
_entity_poly.type
_entity_poly.pdbx_seq_one_letter_code
_entity_poly.pdbx_strand_id
1 'polypeptide(L)'
;MNSLVMQEHSTLEWVPDLAESYEISADGLTYTFNLREGVTWHDGMPFTANDVSFSFHAALLPEGGSTASGGLKDAIVGAIDYQEGTAET
;
A
#
# COMPACT_ATOMS: atom_id res chain seq x y z
N MET A 1 13.02 3.72 5.31
CA MET A 1 11.90 2.93 4.76
C MET A 1 10.67 3.43 5.48
N ASN A 2 9.70 3.99 4.76
CA ASN A 2 8.50 4.58 5.36
C ASN A 2 7.30 3.67 5.04
N SER A 3 6.30 3.65 5.93
CA SER A 3 5.12 2.79 5.79
C SER A 3 3.84 3.58 6.02
N LEU A 4 2.69 3.07 5.59
CA LEU A 4 1.40 3.66 5.94
C LEU A 4 1.10 3.48 7.43
N VAL A 5 1.43 2.30 7.96
CA VAL A 5 1.30 1.93 9.37
C VAL A 5 2.57 1.23 9.83
N MET A 6 2.90 1.34 11.11
CA MET A 6 4.04 0.69 11.73
C MET A 6 3.56 -0.18 12.90
N GLN A 7 4.24 -1.31 13.13
CA GLN A 7 4.01 -2.10 14.32
C GLN A 7 4.79 -1.50 15.49
N GLU A 8 4.09 -1.17 16.58
CA GLU A 8 4.73 -0.72 17.81
C GLU A 8 5.42 -1.92 18.50
N HIS A 9 6.68 -1.72 18.90
CA HIS A 9 7.57 -2.83 19.27
C HIS A 9 7.19 -3.51 20.60
N SER A 10 6.47 -2.82 21.48
CA SER A 10 6.17 -3.29 22.84
C SER A 10 4.81 -4.02 22.94
N THR A 11 3.84 -3.56 22.17
CA THR A 11 2.43 -3.96 22.17
C THR A 11 2.08 -4.79 20.95
N LEU A 12 2.89 -4.73 19.89
CA LEU A 12 2.65 -5.33 18.58
C LEU A 12 1.42 -4.78 17.87
N GLU A 13 0.88 -3.65 18.34
CA GLU A 13 -0.25 -2.96 17.72
C GLU A 13 0.19 -2.21 16.46
N TRP A 14 -0.71 -2.13 15.48
CA TRP A 14 -0.50 -1.35 14.26
C TRP A 14 -0.91 0.10 14.49
N VAL A 15 0.08 0.99 14.48
CA VAL A 15 -0.09 2.43 14.69
C VAL A 15 0.11 3.22 13.38
N PRO A 16 -0.54 4.40 13.22
CA PRO A 16 -0.40 5.21 12.01
C PRO A 16 1.02 5.78 11.83
N ASP A 17 1.52 5.80 10.58
CA ASP A 17 2.77 6.45 10.16
C ASP A 17 2.49 7.50 9.07
N LEU A 18 2.66 7.16 7.78
CA LEU A 18 2.29 8.05 6.66
C LEU A 18 0.77 8.16 6.46
N ALA A 19 0.00 7.18 6.94
CA ALA A 19 -1.43 7.34 7.16
C ALA A 19 -1.67 8.00 8.52
N GLU A 20 -2.70 8.83 8.63
CA GLU A 20 -3.17 9.36 9.91
C GLU A 20 -4.20 8.44 10.59
N SER A 21 -4.94 7.67 9.79
CA SER A 21 -5.91 6.70 10.26
C SER A 21 -6.18 5.65 9.19
N TYR A 22 -6.82 4.55 9.58
CA TYR A 22 -7.33 3.56 8.65
C TYR A 22 -8.62 2.95 9.17
N GLU A 23 -9.45 2.48 8.24
CA GLU A 23 -10.72 1.81 8.50
C GLU A 23 -10.73 0.46 7.79
N ILE A 24 -11.41 -0.51 8.39
CA ILE A 24 -11.57 -1.86 7.83
C ILE A 24 -13.07 -2.11 7.68
N SER A 25 -13.49 -2.54 6.50
CA SER A 25 -14.88 -2.92 6.24
C SER A 25 -15.32 -4.10 7.11
N ALA A 26 -16.63 -4.26 7.29
CA ALA A 26 -17.20 -5.31 8.14
C ALA A 26 -16.85 -6.74 7.66
N ASP A 27 -16.61 -6.93 6.36
CA ASP A 27 -16.17 -8.20 5.79
C ASP A 27 -14.65 -8.43 5.88
N GLY A 28 -13.89 -7.43 6.33
CA GLY A 28 -12.43 -7.50 6.45
C GLY A 28 -11.68 -7.47 5.13
N LEU A 29 -12.33 -7.15 4.01
CA LEU A 29 -11.75 -7.22 2.67
C LEU A 29 -11.38 -5.85 2.08
N THR A 30 -11.88 -4.76 2.66
CA THR A 30 -11.58 -3.39 2.24
C THR A 30 -10.90 -2.64 3.36
N TYR A 31 -9.72 -2.11 3.06
CA TYR A 31 -8.95 -1.25 3.95
C TYR A 31 -8.89 0.15 3.33
N THR A 32 -9.33 1.15 4.08
CA THR A 32 -9.28 2.56 3.66
C THR A 32 -8.27 3.29 4.52
N PHE A 33 -7.23 3.85 3.91
CA PHE A 33 -6.20 4.62 4.60
C PHE A 33 -6.37 6.11 4.30
N ASN A 34 -6.45 6.92 5.36
CA ASN A 34 -6.42 8.38 5.23
C ASN A 34 -4.97 8.84 5.38
N LEU A 35 -4.43 9.52 4.36
CA LEU A 35 -3.03 9.94 4.35
C LEU A 35 -2.83 11.24 5.13
N ARG A 36 -1.66 11.39 5.78
CA ARG A 36 -1.30 12.66 6.42
C ARG A 36 -1.21 13.77 5.38
N GLU A 37 -1.82 14.91 5.70
CA GLU A 37 -1.68 16.12 4.92
C GLU A 37 -0.28 16.76 5.10
N GLY A 38 0.18 17.46 4.05
CA GLY A 38 1.42 18.24 4.09
C GLY A 38 2.71 17.41 4.05
N VAL A 39 2.63 16.09 3.84
CA VAL A 39 3.81 15.25 3.64
C VAL A 39 4.38 15.49 2.24
N THR A 40 5.69 15.66 2.16
CA THR A 40 6.42 15.82 0.90
C THR A 40 7.56 14.81 0.80
N TRP A 41 7.84 14.39 -0.42
CA TRP A 41 9.07 13.71 -0.78
C TRP A 41 10.28 14.64 -0.61
N HIS A 42 11.49 14.08 -0.61
CA HIS A 42 12.73 14.84 -0.40
C HIS A 42 13.03 15.87 -1.51
N ASP A 43 12.41 15.72 -2.68
CA ASP A 43 12.47 16.67 -3.79
C ASP A 43 11.42 17.79 -3.70
N GLY A 44 10.58 17.78 -2.66
CA GLY A 44 9.52 18.75 -2.41
C GLY A 44 8.17 18.43 -3.07
N MET A 45 8.06 17.32 -3.81
CA MET A 45 6.77 16.90 -4.38
C MET A 45 5.82 16.40 -3.27
N PRO A 46 4.51 16.69 -3.36
CA PRO A 46 3.55 16.20 -2.37
C PRO A 46 3.41 14.68 -2.43
N PHE A 47 3.28 14.04 -1.28
CA PHE A 47 2.96 12.62 -1.17
C PHE A 47 1.45 12.42 -1.30
N THR A 48 1.02 11.50 -2.18
CA THR A 48 -0.40 11.30 -2.52
C THR A 48 -0.78 9.82 -2.59
N ALA A 49 -2.09 9.54 -2.66
CA ALA A 49 -2.61 8.19 -2.85
C ALA A 49 -2.11 7.52 -4.15
N ASN A 50 -1.73 8.31 -5.16
CA ASN A 50 -1.15 7.77 -6.39
C ASN A 50 0.23 7.14 -6.15
N ASP A 51 1.03 7.69 -5.24
CA ASP A 51 2.35 7.14 -4.91
C ASP A 51 2.22 5.82 -4.16
N VAL A 52 1.19 5.71 -3.32
CA VAL A 52 0.83 4.46 -2.62
C VAL A 52 0.41 3.41 -3.64
N SER A 53 -0.52 3.74 -4.53
CA SER A 53 -1.00 2.85 -5.60
C SER A 53 0.15 2.38 -6.49
N PHE A 54 1.03 3.31 -6.90
CA PHE A 54 2.23 3.00 -7.67
C PHE A 54 3.12 1.96 -6.96
N SER A 55 3.28 2.05 -5.64
CA SER A 55 4.12 1.11 -4.88
C SER A 55 3.59 -0.33 -4.94
N PHE A 56 2.26 -0.51 -4.88
CA PHE A 56 1.64 -1.84 -5.02
C PHE A 56 1.79 -2.37 -6.45
N HIS A 57 1.52 -1.54 -7.45
CA HIS A 57 1.69 -1.93 -8.86
C HIS A 57 3.13 -2.29 -9.19
N ALA A 58 4.10 -1.48 -8.75
CA ALA A 58 5.52 -1.73 -8.96
C ALA A 58 5.97 -3.07 -8.34
N ALA A 59 5.40 -3.45 -7.19
CA ALA A 59 5.68 -4.73 -6.55
C ALA A 59 5.10 -5.94 -7.31
N LEU A 60 4.09 -5.73 -8.17
CA LEU A 60 3.47 -6.77 -9.00
C LEU A 60 4.12 -6.89 -10.40
N LEU A 61 4.97 -5.94 -10.81
CA LEU A 61 5.63 -6.01 -12.11
C LEU A 61 6.63 -7.19 -12.15
N PRO A 62 6.60 -8.05 -13.19
CA PRO A 62 7.50 -9.20 -13.31
C PRO A 62 8.98 -8.82 -13.26
N GLU A 63 9.32 -7.67 -13.85
CA GLU A 63 10.69 -7.16 -13.92
C GLU A 63 11.18 -6.55 -12.60
N GLY A 64 10.26 -6.18 -11.69
CA GLY A 64 10.58 -5.57 -10.41
C GLY A 64 11.23 -6.55 -9.41
N GLY A 65 11.12 -7.86 -9.64
CA GLY A 65 11.79 -8.88 -8.82
C GLY A 65 11.40 -8.89 -7.34
N SER A 66 10.29 -8.24 -6.97
CA SER A 66 9.88 -8.06 -5.58
C SER A 66 9.46 -9.40 -4.95
N THR A 67 10.06 -9.72 -3.81
CA THR A 67 9.66 -10.89 -2.99
C THR A 67 8.28 -10.73 -2.36
N ALA A 68 7.73 -9.51 -2.32
CA ALA A 68 6.38 -9.25 -1.83
C ALA A 68 5.27 -9.62 -2.84
N SER A 69 5.62 -9.80 -4.12
CA SER A 69 4.66 -10.05 -5.20
C SER A 69 3.73 -11.24 -4.94
N GLY A 70 4.24 -12.34 -4.40
CA GLY A 70 3.44 -13.52 -4.07
C GLY A 70 2.35 -13.21 -3.04
N GLY A 71 2.70 -12.59 -1.92
CA GLY A 71 1.74 -12.25 -0.87
C GLY A 71 0.70 -11.22 -1.32
N LEU A 72 1.09 -10.27 -2.18
CA LEU A 72 0.15 -9.28 -2.72
C LEU A 72 -0.88 -9.91 -3.67
N LYS A 73 -0.49 -10.89 -4.48
CA LYS A 73 -1.42 -11.63 -5.35
C LYS A 73 -2.47 -12.41 -4.57
N ASP A 74 -2.07 -12.98 -3.44
CA ASP A 74 -2.98 -13.76 -2.61
C ASP A 74 -3.94 -12.86 -1.81
N ALA A 75 -3.51 -11.63 -1.49
CA ALA A 75 -4.25 -10.73 -0.60
C ALA A 75 -5.09 -9.65 -1.31
N ILE A 76 -4.73 -9.27 -2.55
CA ILE A 76 -5.37 -8.15 -3.27
C ILE A 76 -6.15 -8.68 -4.46
N VAL A 77 -7.46 -8.40 -4.48
CA VAL A 77 -8.35 -8.72 -5.60
C VAL A 77 -7.85 -8.01 -6.87
N GLY A 78 -7.75 -8.75 -7.98
CA GLY A 78 -7.29 -8.23 -9.28
C GLY A 78 -5.77 -8.07 -9.43
N ALA A 79 -4.97 -8.40 -8.41
CA ALA A 79 -3.51 -8.29 -8.50
C ALA A 79 -2.87 -9.26 -9.51
N ILE A 80 -3.46 -10.45 -9.68
CA ILE A 80 -3.04 -11.42 -10.71
C ILE A 80 -3.39 -10.88 -12.10
N ASP A 81 -4.62 -10.40 -12.29
CA ASP A 81 -5.10 -9.83 -13.54
C ASP A 81 -4.27 -8.60 -13.96
N TYR A 82 -3.90 -7.75 -13.00
CA TYR A 82 -3.02 -6.61 -13.25
C TYR A 82 -1.64 -7.05 -13.74
N GLN A 83 -1.03 -8.05 -13.10
CA GLN A 83 0.26 -8.56 -13.51
C GLN A 83 0.21 -9.19 -14.91
N GLU A 84 -0.87 -9.89 -15.24
CA GLU A 84 -1.07 -10.54 -16.54
C GLU A 84 -1.47 -9.54 -17.65
N GLY A 85 -1.69 -8.27 -17.30
CA GLY A 85 -2.07 -7.20 -18.22
C GLY A 85 -3.53 -7.26 -18.66
N THR A 86 -4.40 -7.88 -17.86
CA THR A 86 -5.82 -8.13 -18.16
C THR A 86 -6.78 -7.33 -17.26
N ALA A 87 -6.27 -6.54 -16.30
CA ALA A 87 -7.07 -5.63 -15.49
C ALA A 87 -7.37 -4.30 -16.22
N GLU A 88 -8.57 -3.77 -16.00
CA GLU A 88 -8.93 -2.39 -16.37
C GLU A 88 -8.25 -1.42 -15.37
N THR A 89 -7.52 -0.42 -15.88
CA THR A 89 -6.78 0.58 -15.07
C THR A 89 -7.63 1.75 -14.62
#